data_AF-A0A813XNJ0-F1
#
_entry.id   AF-A0A813XNJ0-F1
#
_cell.length_a   1.000
_cell.length_b   1.000
_cell.length_c   1.000
_cell.angle_alpha   90.00
_cell.angle_beta   90.00
_cell.angle_gamma   90.00
#
_symmetry.space_group_name_H-M   'P 1'
#
loop_
_entity.id
_entity.type
_entity.pdbx_description
1 polymer ?
#
loop_
_entity_poly.entity_id
_entity_poly.type
_entity_poly.pdbx_seq_one_letter_code
_entity_poly.pdbx_strand_id
1 'polypeptide(L)'
;MSESKSNYKKIRISGSESDQNAAESSKSTASSDVRKSQQRVAQNCLLLWVDTSIDQTNEDYENTLKQIRTIIDDVNVFTQRDACIEFLTDAQEDIKFFLVIKDTMCQQIMPLINGIPQLYGIYIFNDTKMLHEEWTKQWDKIKSMHTNIDDLCQALQNGIKQFNQDSIAMSFITANEMASTNNLNQLEPTFMYTQIFKEILLDMQHGEQVIRQFIAYCRYNNCVSPTNINRFENEYSSKLAIWWYTFPSDIYSMLNYALRTMDADIIITMGFFLRDVHEQIQHLYEQQVNSYGRKPFLVYRGQGLMKSDFERLQKTKDGLLSFNNFLSTSKDKELSLVFAECASTKPDTIGILFCNVH
;
A
#
# COMPACT_ATOMS: atom_id res chain seq x y z
N MET A 1 17.70 31.41 -47.48
CA MET A 1 19.13 31.78 -47.37
C MET A 1 19.39 32.22 -45.94
N SER A 2 20.50 31.75 -45.34
CA SER A 2 20.82 31.69 -43.89
C SER A 2 19.93 30.67 -43.14
N GLU A 3 20.33 29.44 -42.81
CA GLU A 3 21.60 28.85 -42.32
C GLU A 3 22.13 29.46 -41.01
N SER A 4 21.93 28.71 -39.93
CA SER A 4 22.88 28.59 -38.81
C SER A 4 22.77 27.18 -38.25
N LYS A 5 23.87 26.44 -38.41
CA LYS A 5 24.05 25.02 -38.10
C LYS A 5 24.79 24.85 -36.76
N SER A 6 24.44 23.74 -36.09
CA SER A 6 25.29 22.81 -35.33
C SER A 6 25.86 23.24 -33.97
N ASN A 7 25.61 22.42 -32.95
CA ASN A 7 26.64 21.51 -32.41
C ASN A 7 26.09 20.65 -31.26
N TYR A 8 25.93 19.34 -31.48
CA TYR A 8 25.98 18.36 -30.40
C TYR A 8 27.05 17.32 -30.72
N LYS A 9 28.05 17.27 -29.83
CA LYS A 9 29.27 16.48 -29.94
C LYS A 9 29.04 15.14 -29.23
N LYS A 10 29.11 14.06 -30.00
CA LYS A 10 29.02 12.65 -29.55
C LYS A 10 30.36 12.27 -28.91
N ILE A 11 30.38 12.00 -27.61
CA ILE A 11 31.56 11.48 -26.90
C ILE A 11 31.42 9.95 -26.80
N ARG A 12 32.39 9.26 -27.38
CA ARG A 12 32.58 7.80 -27.32
C ARG A 12 33.86 7.59 -26.53
N ILE A 13 33.83 6.82 -25.45
CA ILE A 13 35.05 6.34 -24.79
C ILE A 13 34.98 4.83 -24.69
N SER A 14 35.92 4.19 -25.39
CA SER A 14 36.32 2.80 -25.30
C SER A 14 37.42 2.65 -24.25
N GLY A 15 37.36 1.60 -23.42
CA GLY A 15 38.43 1.17 -22.54
C GLY A 15 38.43 -0.35 -22.40
N SER A 16 39.59 -0.95 -22.61
CA SER A 16 39.91 -2.37 -22.76
C SER A 16 40.19 -3.09 -21.43
N GLU A 17 40.10 -4.43 -21.48
CA GLU A 17 40.33 -5.43 -20.43
C GLU A 17 41.71 -5.42 -19.76
N SER A 18 41.78 -5.80 -18.47
CA SER A 18 42.65 -6.88 -17.96
C SER A 18 42.41 -7.18 -16.47
N ASP A 19 42.13 -8.45 -16.21
CA ASP A 19 42.46 -9.31 -15.06
C ASP A 19 42.67 -8.72 -13.66
N GLN A 20 41.81 -9.14 -12.73
CA GLN A 20 42.23 -9.65 -11.41
C GLN A 20 41.13 -10.55 -10.81
N ASN A 21 41.38 -11.86 -10.82
CA ASN A 21 40.71 -12.84 -9.96
C ASN A 21 41.44 -12.89 -8.60
N ALA A 22 40.73 -12.70 -7.49
CA ALA A 22 40.89 -13.50 -6.26
C ALA A 22 39.89 -13.08 -5.16
N ALA A 23 39.08 -14.06 -4.75
CA ALA A 23 38.55 -14.26 -3.40
C ALA A 23 37.60 -13.20 -2.78
N GLU A 24 36.35 -13.15 -3.24
CA GLU A 24 35.20 -12.73 -2.42
C GLU A 24 33.97 -13.60 -2.75
N SER A 25 33.98 -14.84 -2.26
CA SER A 25 32.77 -15.66 -2.19
C SER A 25 32.30 -15.64 -0.74
N SER A 26 31.04 -15.23 -0.51
CA SER A 26 30.20 -15.33 0.72
C SER A 26 29.55 -14.02 1.23
N LYS A 27 29.44 -12.95 0.43
CA LYS A 27 28.68 -11.73 0.81
C LYS A 27 27.69 -11.18 -0.24
N SER A 28 27.66 -11.72 -1.46
CA SER A 28 26.93 -11.07 -2.57
C SER A 28 25.43 -11.36 -2.64
N THR A 29 24.94 -12.47 -2.08
CA THR A 29 23.53 -12.88 -2.26
C THR A 29 22.56 -12.00 -1.46
N ALA A 30 22.88 -11.67 -0.20
CA ALA A 30 22.02 -10.85 0.65
C ALA A 30 21.92 -9.40 0.12
N SER A 31 23.04 -8.82 -0.33
CA SER A 31 23.09 -7.43 -0.83
C SER A 31 22.33 -7.25 -2.15
N SER A 32 22.35 -8.24 -3.04
CA SER A 32 21.63 -8.16 -4.32
C SER A 32 20.12 -8.31 -4.18
N ASP A 33 19.63 -9.12 -3.25
CA ASP A 33 18.19 -9.28 -3.00
C ASP A 33 17.63 -8.10 -2.20
N VAL A 34 18.42 -7.54 -1.28
CA VAL A 34 18.10 -6.30 -0.54
C VAL A 34 17.88 -5.13 -1.50
N ARG A 35 18.80 -4.89 -2.45
CA ARG A 35 18.65 -3.79 -3.43
C ARG A 35 17.49 -4.00 -4.41
N LYS A 36 17.16 -5.24 -4.76
CA LYS A 36 15.99 -5.57 -5.59
C LYS A 36 14.67 -5.33 -4.87
N SER A 37 14.59 -5.60 -3.56
CA SER A 37 13.38 -5.34 -2.76
C SER A 37 13.12 -3.84 -2.55
N GLN A 38 14.18 -3.02 -2.48
CA GLN A 38 14.09 -1.56 -2.35
C GLN A 38 13.78 -0.83 -3.68
N GLN A 39 13.87 -1.51 -4.82
CA GLN A 39 13.49 -0.96 -6.14
C GLN A 39 11.98 -1.04 -6.43
N ARG A 40 11.17 -1.57 -5.50
CA ARG A 40 9.73 -1.73 -5.67
C ARG A 40 8.98 -0.42 -5.40
N VAL A 41 9.11 0.52 -6.33
CA VAL A 41 8.49 1.85 -6.30
C VAL A 41 6.95 1.82 -6.19
N ALA A 42 6.29 0.67 -6.43
CA ALA A 42 4.83 0.58 -6.44
C ALA A 42 4.18 0.08 -5.14
N GLN A 43 4.95 -0.42 -4.16
CA GLN A 43 4.41 -0.95 -2.91
C GLN A 43 4.95 -0.17 -1.72
N ASN A 44 4.08 0.62 -1.08
CA ASN A 44 4.45 1.40 0.11
C ASN A 44 4.41 0.58 1.40
N CYS A 45 4.25 -0.73 1.31
CA CYS A 45 4.33 -1.61 2.45
C CYS A 45 5.13 -2.88 2.14
N LEU A 46 5.99 -3.28 3.06
CA LEU A 46 6.80 -4.49 2.99
C LEU A 46 6.64 -5.28 4.29
N LEU A 47 6.60 -6.61 4.19
CA LEU A 47 6.64 -7.48 5.36
C LEU A 47 8.07 -7.96 5.62
N LEU A 48 8.53 -7.77 6.85
CA LEU A 48 9.77 -8.34 7.36
C LEU A 48 9.41 -9.51 8.27
N TRP A 49 10.01 -10.67 8.06
CA TRP A 49 9.93 -11.79 8.98
C TRP A 49 11.30 -12.06 9.59
N VAL A 50 11.41 -11.89 10.91
CA VAL A 50 12.65 -12.11 11.66
C VAL A 50 12.53 -13.36 12.53
N ASP A 51 13.35 -14.36 12.22
CA ASP A 51 13.45 -15.58 13.02
C ASP A 51 14.80 -16.29 12.81
N THR A 52 15.59 -16.37 13.89
CA THR A 52 16.92 -17.01 13.94
C THR A 52 16.87 -18.54 13.85
N SER A 53 15.70 -19.12 14.09
CA SER A 53 15.46 -20.57 14.09
C SER A 53 14.84 -21.08 12.79
N ILE A 54 14.71 -20.23 11.76
CA ILE A 54 14.22 -20.66 10.45
C ILE A 54 15.17 -21.68 9.88
N ASP A 55 14.69 -22.91 9.80
CA ASP A 55 15.20 -23.90 8.88
C ASP A 55 14.41 -23.77 7.57
N GLN A 56 15.05 -23.19 6.55
CA GLN A 56 14.45 -23.00 5.22
C GLN A 56 14.14 -24.33 4.51
N THR A 57 14.57 -25.46 5.07
CA THR A 57 14.25 -26.81 4.56
C THR A 57 13.01 -27.42 5.22
N ASN A 58 12.43 -26.74 6.22
CA ASN A 58 11.24 -27.21 6.94
C ASN A 58 9.95 -26.96 6.13
N GLU A 59 9.13 -28.00 5.97
CA GLU A 59 7.83 -27.95 5.31
C GLU A 59 6.85 -27.00 6.02
N ASP A 60 6.90 -26.91 7.35
CA ASP A 60 6.04 -26.01 8.13
C ASP A 60 6.38 -24.53 7.88
N TYR A 61 7.67 -24.22 7.68
CA TYR A 61 8.12 -22.88 7.31
C TYR A 61 7.60 -22.50 5.91
N GLU A 62 7.76 -23.38 4.92
CA GLU A 62 7.27 -23.14 3.56
C GLU A 62 5.75 -22.99 3.51
N ASN A 63 5.02 -23.80 4.28
CA ASN A 63 3.56 -23.68 4.40
C ASN A 63 3.15 -22.34 5.04
N THR A 64 3.82 -21.92 6.09
CA THR A 64 3.57 -20.64 6.78
C THR A 64 3.86 -19.46 5.84
N LEU A 65 5.01 -19.48 5.18
CA LEU A 65 5.40 -18.44 4.23
C LEU A 65 4.44 -18.36 3.04
N LYS A 66 3.97 -19.51 2.54
CA LYS A 66 2.97 -19.58 1.47
C LYS A 66 1.66 -18.92 1.89
N GLN A 67 1.18 -19.14 3.11
CA GLN A 67 -0.02 -18.50 3.63
C GLN A 67 0.16 -16.99 3.77
N ILE A 68 1.29 -16.52 4.32
CA ILE A 68 1.58 -15.09 4.45
C ILE A 68 1.65 -14.42 3.07
N ARG A 69 2.26 -15.07 2.08
CA ARG A 69 2.33 -14.57 0.70
C ARG A 69 0.96 -14.43 0.03
N THR A 70 -0.10 -15.08 0.53
CA THR A 70 -1.46 -14.82 0.03
C THR A 70 -2.00 -13.44 0.43
N ILE A 71 -1.34 -12.76 1.37
CA ILE A 71 -1.75 -11.48 1.94
C ILE A 71 -0.86 -10.36 1.44
N ILE A 72 0.44 -10.59 1.51
CA ILE A 72 1.49 -9.67 1.09
C ILE A 72 2.59 -10.49 0.44
N ASP A 73 2.77 -10.30 -0.85
CA ASP A 73 3.75 -11.09 -1.61
C ASP A 73 5.19 -10.75 -1.22
N ASP A 74 5.39 -9.51 -0.79
CA ASP A 74 6.69 -8.91 -0.54
C ASP A 74 7.16 -9.16 0.90
N VAL A 75 7.61 -10.40 1.11
CA VAL A 75 8.13 -10.89 2.40
C VAL A 75 9.65 -11.01 2.35
N ASN A 76 10.34 -10.17 3.12
CA ASN A 76 11.79 -10.27 3.34
C ASN A 76 12.05 -11.03 4.66
N VAL A 77 12.79 -12.13 4.56
CA VAL A 77 13.09 -12.99 5.70
C VAL A 77 14.51 -12.73 6.21
N PHE A 78 14.65 -12.54 7.51
CA PHE A 78 15.92 -12.27 8.18
C PHE A 78 16.17 -13.31 9.26
N THR A 79 17.31 -14.00 9.17
CA THR A 79 17.80 -14.93 10.19
C THR A 79 18.74 -14.27 11.19
N GLN A 80 19.15 -13.02 10.93
CA GLN A 80 20.06 -12.25 11.76
C GLN A 80 19.43 -10.94 12.20
N ARG A 81 19.56 -10.63 13.49
CA ARG A 81 19.06 -9.39 14.09
C ARG A 81 19.61 -8.15 13.39
N ASP A 82 20.93 -8.05 13.32
CA ASP A 82 21.59 -6.81 12.92
C ASP A 82 21.26 -6.45 11.46
N ALA A 83 21.17 -7.46 10.58
CA ALA A 83 20.73 -7.29 9.20
C ALA A 83 19.31 -6.72 9.08
N CYS A 84 18.38 -7.13 9.95
CA CYS A 84 17.02 -6.56 9.95
C CYS A 84 17.02 -5.10 10.40
N ILE A 85 17.81 -4.77 11.43
CA ILE A 85 17.90 -3.40 11.96
C ILE A 85 18.56 -2.48 10.94
N GLU A 86 19.65 -2.91 10.31
CA GLU A 86 20.30 -2.19 9.21
C GLU A 86 19.31 -1.93 8.08
N PHE A 87 18.57 -2.96 7.65
CA PHE A 87 17.55 -2.80 6.60
C PHE A 87 16.45 -1.80 6.95
N LEU A 88 15.95 -1.84 8.20
CA LEU A 88 14.94 -0.89 8.69
C LEU A 88 15.46 0.55 8.78
N THR A 89 16.75 0.72 9.08
CA THR A 89 17.36 2.03 9.30
C THR A 89 17.79 2.69 7.98
N ASP A 90 18.21 1.89 7.00
CA ASP A 90 18.67 2.35 5.68
C ASP A 90 17.52 2.52 4.66
N ALA A 91 16.29 2.18 5.06
CA ALA A 91 15.13 2.24 4.19
C ALA A 91 14.70 3.67 3.82
N GLN A 92 14.09 3.80 2.64
CA GLN A 92 13.48 5.05 2.18
C GLN A 92 12.29 5.44 3.09
N GLU A 93 12.03 6.75 3.22
CA GLU A 93 11.04 7.30 4.17
C GLU A 93 9.58 6.96 3.81
N ASP A 94 9.32 6.67 2.54
CA ASP A 94 8.00 6.41 1.94
C ASP A 94 7.53 4.96 2.09
N ILE A 95 8.44 4.03 2.38
CA ILE A 95 8.14 2.62 2.61
C ILE A 95 7.73 2.41 4.08
N LYS A 96 6.62 1.70 4.30
CA LYS A 96 6.19 1.25 5.62
C LYS A 96 6.48 -0.23 5.84
N PHE A 97 6.90 -0.58 7.06
CA PHE A 97 7.24 -1.94 7.41
C PHE A 97 6.22 -2.55 8.35
N PHE A 98 5.83 -3.78 8.02
CA PHE A 98 5.15 -4.71 8.90
C PHE A 98 6.20 -5.72 9.36
N LEU A 99 6.31 -5.97 10.66
CA LEU A 99 7.31 -6.90 11.20
C LEU A 99 6.63 -8.09 11.86
N VAL A 100 6.95 -9.30 11.41
CA VAL A 100 6.65 -10.56 12.09
C VAL A 100 7.90 -11.05 12.78
N ILE A 101 7.83 -11.30 14.09
CA ILE A 101 8.98 -11.67 14.90
C ILE A 101 8.64 -12.79 15.88
N LYS A 102 9.56 -13.73 16.09
CA LYS A 102 9.45 -14.70 17.20
C LYS A 102 9.68 -14.04 18.56
N ASP A 103 8.97 -14.53 19.58
CA ASP A 103 9.05 -14.01 20.97
C ASP A 103 10.47 -13.79 21.46
N THR A 104 11.30 -14.82 21.25
CA THR A 104 12.66 -14.94 21.78
C THR A 104 13.58 -13.82 21.27
N MET A 105 13.28 -13.26 20.11
CA MET A 105 14.01 -12.13 19.52
C MET A 105 13.36 -10.79 19.83
N CYS A 106 12.05 -10.77 20.09
CA CYS A 106 11.28 -9.54 20.24
C CYS A 106 11.86 -8.65 21.34
N GLN A 107 12.15 -9.21 22.52
CA GLN A 107 12.72 -8.45 23.65
C GLN A 107 14.07 -7.78 23.34
N GLN A 108 14.88 -8.39 22.48
CA GLN A 108 16.21 -7.86 22.14
C GLN A 108 16.14 -6.78 21.07
N ILE A 109 15.21 -6.91 20.12
CA ILE A 109 15.10 -6.01 18.97
C ILE A 109 14.24 -4.79 19.32
N MET A 110 13.21 -4.95 20.15
CA MET A 110 12.22 -3.90 20.41
C MET A 110 12.81 -2.55 20.83
N PRO A 111 13.76 -2.47 21.79
CA PRO A 111 14.34 -1.20 22.19
C PRO A 111 15.04 -0.45 21.06
N LEU A 112 15.53 -1.17 20.04
CA LEU A 112 16.29 -0.61 18.92
C LEU A 112 15.38 -0.11 17.80
N ILE A 113 14.24 -0.77 17.58
CA ILE A 113 13.35 -0.48 16.44
C ILE A 113 12.11 0.35 16.80
N ASN A 114 11.77 0.48 18.09
CA ASN A 114 10.56 1.18 18.51
C ASN A 114 10.53 2.65 18.05
N GLY A 115 11.68 3.30 17.91
CA GLY A 115 11.77 4.68 17.42
C GLY A 115 11.53 4.85 15.91
N ILE A 116 11.59 3.78 15.11
CA ILE A 116 11.66 3.86 13.64
C ILE A 116 10.29 4.28 13.04
N PRO A 117 10.13 5.48 12.45
CA PRO A 117 8.84 5.97 11.96
C PRO A 117 8.21 5.17 10.81
N GLN A 118 9.04 4.46 10.04
CA GLN A 118 8.63 3.59 8.95
C GLN A 118 7.96 2.31 9.46
N LEU A 119 8.24 1.89 10.70
CA LEU A 119 7.67 0.67 11.29
C LEU A 119 6.21 0.90 11.71
N TYR A 120 5.28 0.38 10.91
CA TYR A 120 3.84 0.58 11.09
C TYR A 120 3.25 -0.33 12.18
N GLY A 121 3.68 -1.58 12.24
CA GLY A 121 3.16 -2.54 13.20
C GLY A 121 4.01 -3.80 13.32
N ILE A 122 4.02 -4.35 14.53
CA ILE A 122 4.78 -5.54 14.91
C ILE A 122 3.80 -6.62 15.34
N TYR A 123 3.99 -7.82 14.82
CA TYR A 123 3.19 -9.01 15.05
C TYR A 123 4.11 -10.08 15.61
N ILE A 124 3.77 -10.58 16.78
CA ILE A 124 4.57 -11.62 17.41
C ILE A 124 3.97 -12.97 17.07
N PHE A 125 4.77 -13.88 16.52
CA PHE A 125 4.32 -15.22 16.15
C PHE A 125 5.18 -16.27 16.86
N ASN A 126 4.55 -17.17 17.62
CA ASN A 126 5.27 -18.20 18.36
C ASN A 126 4.47 -19.49 18.51
N ASP A 127 5.12 -20.65 18.41
CA ASP A 127 4.46 -21.96 18.50
C ASP A 127 3.99 -22.30 19.93
N THR A 128 4.46 -21.55 20.93
CA THR A 128 4.15 -21.77 22.34
C THR A 128 3.50 -20.54 22.97
N LYS A 129 2.60 -20.79 23.93
CA LYS A 129 1.91 -19.75 24.69
C LYS A 129 2.94 -18.88 25.40
N MET A 130 2.88 -17.57 25.19
CA MET A 130 3.88 -16.63 25.68
C MET A 130 3.89 -16.56 27.20
N LEU A 131 5.08 -16.53 27.80
CA LEU A 131 5.24 -16.39 29.26
C LEU A 131 5.11 -14.93 29.75
N HIS A 132 5.09 -13.95 28.84
CA HIS A 132 5.26 -12.54 29.18
C HIS A 132 4.32 -11.58 28.40
N GLU A 133 2.99 -11.74 28.49
CA GLU A 133 2.05 -10.79 27.86
C GLU A 133 2.11 -9.37 28.43
N GLU A 134 2.68 -9.17 29.62
CA GLU A 134 2.69 -7.85 30.26
C GLU A 134 3.77 -6.92 29.72
N TRP A 135 4.94 -7.43 29.31
CA TRP A 135 6.02 -6.57 28.78
C TRP A 135 5.65 -5.99 27.42
N THR A 136 4.79 -6.66 26.64
CA THR A 136 4.41 -6.19 25.30
C THR A 136 3.49 -4.98 25.36
N LYS A 137 2.72 -4.82 26.45
CA LYS A 137 1.82 -3.69 26.67
C LYS A 137 2.50 -2.33 26.76
N GLN A 138 3.81 -2.30 27.02
CA GLN A 138 4.58 -1.05 27.07
C GLN A 138 4.97 -0.52 25.67
N TRP A 139 4.74 -1.30 24.60
CA TRP A 139 5.17 -0.95 23.25
C TRP A 139 3.97 -0.77 22.30
N ASP A 140 3.65 0.49 21.97
CA ASP A 140 2.47 0.86 21.15
C ASP A 140 2.51 0.31 19.71
N LYS A 141 3.70 -0.06 19.23
CA LYS A 141 3.90 -0.64 17.89
C LYS A 141 3.59 -2.14 17.82
N ILE A 142 3.50 -2.83 18.96
CA ILE A 142 3.06 -4.23 19.00
C ILE A 142 1.54 -4.25 18.79
N LYS A 143 1.10 -4.82 17.66
CA LYS A 143 -0.31 -4.84 17.27
C LYS A 143 -1.03 -6.08 17.78
N SER A 144 -0.37 -7.24 17.74
CA SER A 144 -0.98 -8.49 18.19
C SER A 144 0.05 -9.60 18.36
N MET A 145 -0.35 -10.65 19.06
CA MET A 145 0.46 -11.83 19.35
C MET A 145 -0.36 -13.07 18.98
N HIS A 146 0.24 -14.01 18.25
CA HIS A 146 -0.46 -15.15 17.67
C HIS A 146 0.34 -16.44 17.84
N THR A 147 -0.38 -17.51 18.12
CA THR A 147 0.16 -18.88 18.09
C THR A 147 -0.34 -19.70 16.90
N ASN A 148 -1.33 -19.17 16.17
CA ASN A 148 -1.88 -19.76 14.96
C ASN A 148 -1.59 -18.84 13.77
N ILE A 149 -1.16 -19.45 12.66
CA ILE A 149 -0.91 -18.75 11.40
C ILE A 149 -2.17 -18.10 10.83
N ASP A 150 -3.34 -18.73 10.97
CA ASP A 150 -4.60 -18.17 10.46
C ASP A 150 -4.93 -16.83 11.13
N ASP A 151 -4.76 -16.77 12.47
CA ASP A 151 -5.01 -15.56 13.25
C ASP A 151 -3.98 -14.47 12.93
N LEU A 152 -2.71 -14.83 12.74
CA LEU A 152 -1.67 -13.93 12.26
C LEU A 152 -2.01 -13.36 10.88
N CYS A 153 -2.39 -14.24 9.96
CA CYS A 153 -2.81 -13.90 8.61
C CYS A 153 -3.97 -12.90 8.63
N GLN A 154 -5.00 -13.15 9.43
CA GLN A 154 -6.13 -12.24 9.58
C GLN A 154 -5.70 -10.89 10.17
N ALA A 155 -4.82 -10.89 11.19
CA ALA A 155 -4.31 -9.67 11.80
C ALA A 155 -3.48 -8.84 10.81
N LEU A 156 -2.62 -9.49 10.00
CA LEU A 156 -1.85 -8.84 8.94
C LEU A 156 -2.78 -8.24 7.87
N GLN A 157 -3.78 -8.99 7.39
CA GLN A 157 -4.77 -8.48 6.45
C GLN A 157 -5.49 -7.24 6.98
N ASN A 158 -5.91 -7.26 8.24
CA ASN A 158 -6.57 -6.12 8.88
C ASN A 158 -5.62 -4.93 9.04
N GLY A 159 -4.37 -5.17 9.42
CA GLY A 159 -3.34 -4.13 9.52
C GLY A 159 -3.03 -3.45 8.19
N ILE A 160 -2.95 -4.22 7.09
CA ILE A 160 -2.74 -3.69 5.75
C ILE A 160 -3.97 -2.89 5.28
N LYS A 161 -5.18 -3.40 5.54
CA LYS A 161 -6.43 -2.66 5.26
C LYS A 161 -6.46 -1.34 6.01
N GLN A 162 -6.15 -1.33 7.31
CA GLN A 162 -6.04 -0.12 8.11
C GLN A 162 -5.01 0.86 7.53
N PHE A 163 -3.82 0.36 7.16
CA PHE A 163 -2.78 1.19 6.55
C PHE A 163 -3.28 1.87 5.27
N ASN A 164 -3.89 1.12 4.38
CA ASN A 164 -4.43 1.65 3.13
C ASN A 164 -5.55 2.67 3.38
N GLN A 165 -6.42 2.43 4.37
CA GLN A 165 -7.50 3.33 4.73
C GLN A 165 -7.01 4.65 5.34
N ASP A 166 -6.06 4.58 6.28
CA ASP A 166 -5.47 5.74 6.96
C ASP A 166 -4.66 6.62 6.01
N SER A 167 -4.17 6.02 4.91
CA SER A 167 -3.31 6.71 3.97
C SER A 167 -4.09 7.41 2.85
N ILE A 168 -5.42 7.31 2.78
CA ILE A 168 -6.17 7.95 1.69
C ILE A 168 -5.98 9.47 1.77
N ALA A 169 -5.54 10.08 0.67
CA ALA A 169 -5.41 11.53 0.56
C ALA A 169 -6.79 12.20 0.62
N MET A 170 -6.90 13.26 1.42
CA MET A 170 -8.12 14.04 1.62
C MET A 170 -7.88 15.51 1.30
N SER A 171 -8.79 16.05 0.50
CA SER A 171 -8.87 17.48 0.22
C SER A 171 -10.06 18.09 0.96
N PHE A 172 -9.83 19.28 1.52
CA PHE A 172 -10.79 19.98 2.37
C PHE A 172 -11.15 21.31 1.72
N ILE A 173 -12.43 21.48 1.36
CA ILE A 173 -12.93 22.69 0.69
C ILE A 173 -13.94 23.36 1.62
N THR A 174 -13.61 24.53 2.15
CA THR A 174 -14.48 25.25 3.10
C THR A 174 -15.70 25.86 2.42
N ALA A 175 -16.75 26.12 3.20
CA ALA A 175 -17.96 26.78 2.70
C ALA A 175 -17.68 28.17 2.06
N ASN A 176 -16.72 28.91 2.62
CA ASN A 176 -16.33 30.22 2.12
C ASN A 176 -15.63 30.15 0.76
N GLU A 177 -14.78 29.13 0.54
CA GLU A 177 -14.13 28.89 -0.76
C GLU A 177 -15.16 28.54 -1.84
N MET A 178 -16.17 27.74 -1.51
CA MET A 178 -17.27 27.44 -2.44
C MET A 178 -18.13 28.65 -2.80
N ALA A 179 -18.40 29.54 -1.84
CA ALA A 179 -19.22 30.73 -2.06
C ALA A 179 -18.51 31.83 -2.88
N SER A 180 -17.19 31.73 -3.04
CA SER A 180 -16.37 32.75 -3.66
C SER A 180 -16.10 32.43 -5.14
N THR A 181 -16.86 33.02 -6.06
CA THR A 181 -16.59 32.92 -7.52
C THR A 181 -15.22 33.48 -7.93
N ASN A 182 -14.58 34.25 -7.05
CA ASN A 182 -13.29 34.90 -7.31
C ASN A 182 -12.08 34.03 -6.93
N ASN A 183 -12.29 32.85 -6.32
CA ASN A 183 -11.22 32.02 -5.74
C ASN A 183 -11.17 30.59 -6.30
N LEU A 184 -11.61 30.36 -7.54
CA LEU A 184 -11.43 29.06 -8.21
C LEU A 184 -9.95 28.64 -8.30
N ASN A 185 -9.02 29.60 -8.25
CA ASN A 185 -7.58 29.36 -8.19
C ASN A 185 -7.07 28.89 -6.81
N GLN A 186 -7.95 28.81 -5.79
CA GLN A 186 -7.65 28.33 -4.43
C GLN A 186 -8.19 26.92 -4.16
N LEU A 187 -8.95 26.32 -5.10
CA LEU A 187 -9.26 24.89 -5.02
C LEU A 187 -7.95 24.12 -4.93
N GLU A 188 -7.89 23.12 -4.05
CA GLU A 188 -6.70 22.30 -3.93
C GLU A 188 -6.37 21.71 -5.31
N PRO A 189 -5.20 22.02 -5.90
CA PRO A 189 -4.87 21.65 -7.29
C PRO A 189 -5.08 20.16 -7.55
N THR A 190 -4.85 19.33 -6.54
CA THR A 190 -5.07 17.89 -6.54
C THR A 190 -6.48 17.51 -6.99
N PHE A 191 -7.53 18.17 -6.47
CA PHE A 191 -8.92 17.87 -6.85
C PHE A 191 -9.18 18.10 -8.34
N MET A 192 -8.71 19.24 -8.86
CA MET A 192 -8.86 19.58 -10.28
C MET A 192 -8.12 18.58 -11.17
N TYR A 193 -6.89 18.22 -10.81
CA TYR A 193 -6.13 17.21 -11.54
C TYR A 193 -6.81 15.86 -11.52
N THR A 194 -7.34 15.40 -10.38
CA THR A 194 -8.04 14.12 -10.29
C THR A 194 -9.30 14.10 -11.17
N GLN A 195 -10.05 15.21 -11.27
CA GLN A 195 -11.20 15.27 -12.19
C GLN A 195 -10.76 15.20 -13.65
N ILE A 196 -9.73 15.96 -14.05
CA ILE A 196 -9.20 15.94 -15.42
C ILE A 196 -8.67 14.54 -15.76
N PHE A 197 -7.91 13.91 -14.86
CA PHE A 197 -7.43 12.54 -15.04
C PHE A 197 -8.61 11.58 -15.22
N LYS A 198 -9.63 11.67 -14.36
CA LYS A 198 -10.82 10.83 -14.49
C LYS A 198 -11.46 10.97 -15.87
N GLU A 199 -11.70 12.20 -16.34
CA GLU A 199 -12.30 12.45 -17.65
C GLU A 199 -11.45 11.87 -18.79
N ILE A 200 -10.14 12.15 -18.79
CA ILE A 200 -9.21 11.63 -19.81
C ILE A 200 -9.22 10.09 -19.80
N LEU A 201 -9.07 9.47 -18.64
CA LEU A 201 -8.94 8.01 -18.52
C LEU A 201 -10.22 7.27 -18.92
N LEU A 202 -11.39 7.87 -18.68
CA LEU A 202 -12.68 7.32 -19.09
C LEU A 202 -12.89 7.44 -20.60
N ASP A 203 -12.41 8.52 -21.23
CA ASP A 203 -12.52 8.74 -22.68
C ASP A 203 -11.47 7.97 -23.50
N MET A 204 -10.35 7.58 -22.88
CA MET A 204 -9.31 6.81 -23.55
C MET A 204 -9.80 5.44 -23.99
N GLN A 205 -9.49 5.07 -25.23
CA GLN A 205 -9.70 3.70 -25.72
C GLN A 205 -8.61 2.79 -25.15
N HIS A 206 -9.03 1.80 -24.34
CA HIS A 206 -8.08 0.82 -23.79
C HIS A 206 -8.31 -0.50 -24.52
N GLY A 207 -7.40 -0.83 -25.44
CA GLY A 207 -7.35 -2.12 -26.11
C GLY A 207 -6.48 -3.13 -25.35
N GLU A 208 -6.52 -4.40 -25.76
CA GLU A 208 -5.72 -5.48 -25.15
C GLU A 208 -4.21 -5.17 -25.09
N GLN A 209 -3.71 -4.34 -26.02
CA GLN A 209 -2.31 -3.93 -26.05
C GLN A 209 -1.88 -3.18 -24.78
N VAL A 210 -2.76 -2.36 -24.19
CA VAL A 210 -2.48 -1.61 -22.96
C VAL A 210 -2.30 -2.56 -21.78
N ILE A 211 -3.13 -3.61 -21.70
CA ILE A 211 -3.01 -4.65 -20.67
C ILE A 211 -1.66 -5.37 -20.78
N ARG A 212 -1.23 -5.73 -22.00
CA ARG A 212 0.08 -6.36 -22.23
C ARG A 212 1.24 -5.42 -21.85
N GLN A 213 1.11 -4.13 -22.11
CA GLN A 213 2.09 -3.13 -21.71
C GLN A 213 2.17 -2.99 -20.19
N PHE A 214 1.03 -2.98 -19.49
CA PHE A 214 0.99 -2.99 -18.03
C PHE A 214 1.67 -4.23 -17.45
N ILE A 215 1.41 -5.42 -18.01
CA ILE A 215 2.06 -6.67 -17.58
C ILE A 215 3.58 -6.59 -17.80
N ALA A 216 4.02 -6.11 -18.95
CA ALA A 216 5.44 -5.93 -19.26
C ALA A 216 6.10 -4.91 -18.31
N TYR A 217 5.42 -3.80 -18.02
CA TYR A 217 5.86 -2.80 -17.05
C TYR A 217 6.03 -3.41 -15.67
N CYS A 218 5.06 -4.20 -15.21
CA CYS A 218 5.11 -4.84 -13.89
C CYS A 218 6.27 -5.83 -13.77
N ARG A 219 6.49 -6.64 -14.81
CA ARG A 219 7.61 -7.60 -14.88
C ARG A 219 8.96 -6.89 -14.91
N TYR A 220 9.09 -5.82 -15.68
CA TYR A 220 10.34 -5.08 -15.81
C TYR A 220 10.73 -4.36 -14.51
N ASN A 221 9.78 -3.69 -13.88
CA ASN A 221 10.01 -2.93 -12.64
C ASN A 221 9.89 -3.79 -11.38
N ASN A 222 9.56 -5.08 -11.50
CA ASN A 222 9.32 -6.01 -10.38
C ASN A 222 8.34 -5.45 -9.33
N CYS A 223 7.33 -4.72 -9.79
CA CYS A 223 6.45 -3.92 -8.93
C CYS A 223 5.20 -4.67 -8.48
N VAL A 224 4.88 -5.78 -9.16
CA VAL A 224 3.87 -6.77 -8.79
C VAL A 224 4.57 -8.13 -8.74
N SER A 225 4.20 -8.95 -7.77
CA SER A 225 4.80 -10.28 -7.60
C SER A 225 4.63 -11.14 -8.86
N PRO A 226 5.61 -12.01 -9.16
CA PRO A 226 5.50 -12.94 -10.29
C PRO A 226 4.23 -13.80 -10.24
N THR A 227 3.80 -14.19 -9.04
CA THR A 227 2.57 -14.97 -8.85
C THR A 227 1.34 -14.17 -9.23
N ASN A 228 1.18 -12.95 -8.69
CA ASN A 228 0.01 -12.10 -8.97
C ASN A 228 -0.02 -11.66 -10.42
N ILE A 229 1.12 -11.29 -11.01
CA ILE A 229 1.14 -10.80 -12.40
C ILE A 229 0.84 -11.92 -13.41
N ASN A 230 1.33 -13.14 -13.17
CA ASN A 230 1.01 -14.29 -14.02
C ASN A 230 -0.47 -14.68 -13.88
N ARG A 231 -1.02 -14.61 -12.66
CA ARG A 231 -2.44 -14.85 -12.46
C ARG A 231 -3.29 -13.80 -13.16
N PHE A 232 -2.91 -12.52 -13.03
CA PHE A 232 -3.59 -11.42 -13.70
C PHE A 232 -3.56 -11.57 -15.22
N GLU A 233 -2.42 -11.90 -15.82
CA GLU A 233 -2.31 -12.14 -17.27
C GLU A 233 -3.25 -13.24 -17.77
N ASN A 234 -3.46 -14.30 -16.98
CA ASN A 234 -4.27 -15.46 -17.37
C ASN A 234 -5.76 -15.29 -17.06
N GLU A 235 -6.11 -14.60 -15.97
CA GLU A 235 -7.48 -14.56 -15.44
C GLU A 235 -8.15 -13.19 -15.60
N TYR A 236 -7.41 -12.12 -15.90
CA TYR A 236 -8.00 -10.79 -15.96
C TYR A 236 -9.01 -10.65 -17.10
N SER A 237 -10.17 -10.08 -16.76
CA SER A 237 -11.11 -9.54 -17.72
C SER A 237 -11.75 -8.29 -17.12
N SER A 238 -12.24 -7.40 -17.97
CA SER A 238 -12.92 -6.18 -17.54
C SER A 238 -14.17 -6.43 -16.69
N LYS A 239 -14.71 -7.67 -16.66
CA LYS A 239 -15.82 -8.11 -15.80
C LYS A 239 -15.39 -8.54 -14.39
N LEU A 240 -14.09 -8.71 -14.16
CA LEU A 240 -13.49 -9.12 -12.88
C LEU A 240 -12.70 -7.99 -12.22
N ALA A 241 -12.66 -6.79 -12.80
CA ALA A 241 -11.94 -5.64 -12.26
C ALA A 241 -12.27 -5.32 -10.78
N ILE A 242 -13.54 -5.33 -10.33
CA ILE A 242 -13.84 -5.14 -8.90
C ILE A 242 -13.30 -6.28 -8.03
N TRP A 243 -13.34 -7.52 -8.52
CA TRP A 243 -12.76 -8.65 -7.80
C TRP A 243 -11.26 -8.43 -7.62
N TRP A 244 -10.53 -8.03 -8.67
CA TRP A 244 -9.11 -7.69 -8.58
C TRP A 244 -8.84 -6.47 -7.69
N TYR A 245 -9.72 -5.48 -7.67
CA TYR A 245 -9.62 -4.32 -6.79
C TYR A 245 -9.87 -4.68 -5.32
N THR A 246 -10.63 -5.71 -5.02
CA THR A 246 -10.94 -6.12 -3.64
C THR A 246 -10.11 -7.32 -3.15
N PHE A 247 -9.44 -8.01 -4.07
CA PHE A 247 -8.53 -9.11 -3.81
C PHE A 247 -7.20 -8.58 -3.22
N PRO A 248 -6.69 -9.16 -2.12
CA PRO A 248 -5.42 -8.76 -1.52
C PRO A 248 -4.27 -9.07 -2.48
N SER A 249 -3.92 -8.08 -3.31
CA SER A 249 -2.86 -8.19 -4.31
C SER A 249 -2.15 -6.87 -4.48
N ASP A 250 -0.95 -6.94 -5.02
CA ASP A 250 -0.13 -5.77 -5.32
C ASP A 250 -0.79 -4.84 -6.34
N ILE A 251 -1.72 -5.34 -7.15
CA ILE A 251 -2.45 -4.55 -8.14
C ILE A 251 -3.35 -3.52 -7.46
N TYR A 252 -4.12 -3.95 -6.45
CA TYR A 252 -4.91 -3.03 -5.63
C TYR A 252 -4.00 -2.04 -4.90
N SER A 253 -2.91 -2.52 -4.31
CA SER A 253 -1.96 -1.68 -3.55
C SER A 253 -1.30 -0.62 -4.44
N MET A 254 -0.82 -1.02 -5.62
CA MET A 254 -0.20 -0.15 -6.62
C MET A 254 -1.16 0.93 -7.11
N LEU A 255 -2.42 0.58 -7.42
CA LEU A 255 -3.41 1.58 -7.84
C LEU A 255 -3.70 2.58 -6.72
N ASN A 256 -3.92 2.12 -5.49
CA ASN A 256 -4.22 3.02 -4.38
C ASN A 256 -3.03 3.88 -3.97
N TYR A 257 -1.82 3.36 -4.10
CA TYR A 257 -0.61 4.14 -3.94
C TYR A 257 -0.56 5.26 -4.98
N ALA A 258 -0.72 4.94 -6.27
CA ALA A 258 -0.63 5.93 -7.33
C ALA A 258 -1.70 7.02 -7.21
N LEU A 259 -2.94 6.67 -6.86
CA LEU A 259 -4.01 7.64 -6.60
C LEU A 259 -3.74 8.51 -5.37
N ARG A 260 -3.09 7.96 -4.35
CA ARG A 260 -2.70 8.70 -3.13
C ARG A 260 -1.58 9.70 -3.40
N THR A 261 -0.57 9.31 -4.16
CA THR A 261 0.61 10.15 -4.45
C THR A 261 0.49 10.96 -5.73
N MET A 262 -0.59 10.78 -6.48
CA MET A 262 -0.79 11.36 -7.81
C MET A 262 0.32 10.98 -8.79
N ASP A 263 0.80 9.73 -8.72
CA ASP A 263 1.78 9.19 -9.67
C ASP A 263 1.13 9.03 -11.05
N ALA A 264 1.31 10.04 -11.90
CA ALA A 264 0.67 10.11 -13.21
C ALA A 264 1.08 8.96 -14.12
N ASP A 265 2.32 8.49 -14.05
CA ASP A 265 2.83 7.43 -14.92
C ASP A 265 2.12 6.10 -14.58
N ILE A 266 1.99 5.78 -13.28
CA ILE A 266 1.27 4.60 -12.84
C ILE A 266 -0.24 4.75 -13.10
N ILE A 267 -0.84 5.91 -12.81
CA ILE A 267 -2.26 6.18 -13.06
C ILE A 267 -2.62 5.97 -14.54
N ILE A 268 -1.81 6.51 -15.46
CA ILE A 268 -2.03 6.35 -16.90
C ILE A 268 -1.84 4.90 -17.32
N THR A 269 -0.79 4.23 -16.83
CA THR A 269 -0.52 2.81 -17.13
C THR A 269 -1.66 1.91 -16.66
N MET A 270 -2.25 2.21 -15.51
CA MET A 270 -3.40 1.47 -14.94
C MET A 270 -4.76 2.04 -15.36
N GLY A 271 -4.79 2.98 -16.31
CA GLY A 271 -6.01 3.67 -16.75
C GLY A 271 -7.12 2.73 -17.21
N PHE A 272 -6.75 1.64 -17.88
CA PHE A 272 -7.68 0.58 -18.28
C PHE A 272 -8.37 -0.08 -17.09
N PHE A 273 -7.61 -0.40 -16.04
CA PHE A 273 -8.10 -1.04 -14.86
C PHE A 273 -8.99 -0.09 -14.05
N LEU A 274 -8.59 1.19 -13.93
CA LEU A 274 -9.39 2.22 -13.27
C LEU A 274 -10.76 2.41 -13.96
N ARG A 275 -10.78 2.48 -15.30
CA ARG A 275 -12.03 2.55 -16.08
C ARG A 275 -12.89 1.30 -15.86
N ASP A 276 -12.32 0.10 -15.96
CA ASP A 276 -13.07 -1.14 -15.79
C ASP A 276 -13.65 -1.27 -14.37
N VAL A 277 -12.92 -0.84 -13.32
CA VAL A 277 -13.44 -0.75 -11.95
C VAL A 277 -14.58 0.25 -11.85
N HIS A 278 -14.42 1.45 -12.43
CA HIS A 278 -15.44 2.49 -12.42
C HIS A 278 -16.76 2.03 -13.10
N GLU A 279 -16.66 1.46 -14.29
CA GLU A 279 -17.81 0.97 -15.06
C GLU A 279 -18.56 -0.15 -14.32
N GLN A 280 -17.83 -1.08 -13.69
CA GLN A 280 -18.47 -2.11 -12.87
C GLN A 280 -19.17 -1.55 -11.65
N ILE A 281 -18.59 -0.54 -10.98
CA ILE A 281 -19.23 0.10 -9.82
C ILE A 281 -20.55 0.75 -10.27
N GLN A 282 -20.55 1.45 -11.40
CA GLN A 282 -21.77 2.03 -11.97
C GLN A 282 -22.82 0.97 -12.27
N HIS A 283 -22.43 -0.14 -12.91
CA HIS A 283 -23.34 -1.22 -13.23
C HIS A 283 -23.95 -1.88 -11.98
N LEU A 284 -23.12 -2.19 -10.98
CA LEU A 284 -23.59 -2.74 -9.70
C LEU A 284 -24.47 -1.76 -8.94
N TYR A 285 -24.15 -0.47 -8.98
CA TYR A 285 -24.97 0.57 -8.38
C TYR A 285 -26.36 0.62 -9.01
N GLU A 286 -26.47 0.59 -10.33
CA GLU A 286 -27.77 0.55 -11.02
C GLU A 286 -28.61 -0.67 -10.60
N GLN A 287 -27.99 -1.85 -10.51
CA GLN A 287 -28.65 -3.06 -10.01
C GLN A 287 -29.10 -2.92 -8.55
N GLN A 288 -28.24 -2.35 -7.69
CA GLN A 288 -28.54 -2.14 -6.29
C GLN A 288 -29.68 -1.14 -6.08
N VAL A 289 -29.65 0.00 -6.76
CA VAL A 289 -30.67 1.05 -6.68
C VAL A 289 -32.03 0.51 -7.11
N ASN A 290 -32.08 -0.33 -8.15
CA ASN A 290 -33.29 -0.96 -8.61
C ASN A 290 -33.84 -2.00 -7.62
N SER A 291 -32.98 -2.76 -6.94
CA SER A 291 -33.41 -3.79 -5.98
C SER A 291 -33.96 -3.23 -4.65
N TYR A 292 -33.44 -2.11 -4.15
CA TYR A 292 -33.89 -1.49 -2.90
C TYR A 292 -34.90 -0.34 -3.09
N GLY A 293 -35.38 -0.12 -4.32
CA GLY A 293 -36.36 0.92 -4.62
C GLY A 293 -35.85 2.34 -4.32
N ARG A 294 -34.55 2.58 -4.54
CA ARG A 294 -33.87 3.86 -4.29
C ARG A 294 -33.96 4.37 -2.85
N LYS A 295 -34.19 3.49 -1.87
CA LYS A 295 -34.22 3.88 -0.47
C LYS A 295 -32.81 4.16 0.03
N PRO A 296 -32.61 5.26 0.78
CA PRO A 296 -31.31 5.57 1.30
C PRO A 296 -30.87 4.54 2.34
N PHE A 297 -29.57 4.29 2.43
CA PHE A 297 -28.98 3.42 3.46
C PHE A 297 -27.71 4.02 4.04
N LEU A 298 -27.45 3.66 5.30
CA LEU A 298 -26.29 4.14 6.03
C LEU A 298 -25.10 3.20 5.82
N VAL A 299 -23.95 3.78 5.55
CA VAL A 299 -22.66 3.09 5.57
C VAL A 299 -21.69 3.82 6.48
N TYR A 300 -20.73 3.05 6.97
CA TYR A 300 -19.73 3.47 7.93
C TYR A 300 -18.34 3.22 7.38
N ARG A 301 -17.40 4.07 7.81
CA ARG A 301 -15.98 3.90 7.52
C ARG A 301 -15.17 4.44 8.69
N GLY A 302 -14.43 3.57 9.36
CA GLY A 302 -13.43 3.99 10.33
C GLY A 302 -12.09 4.20 9.67
N GLN A 303 -11.35 5.21 10.11
CA GLN A 303 -9.95 5.41 9.74
C GLN A 303 -9.25 6.34 10.74
N GLY A 304 -7.93 6.36 10.68
CA GLY A 304 -7.10 7.38 11.29
C GLY A 304 -7.03 8.63 10.43
N LEU A 305 -6.87 9.76 11.11
CA LEU A 305 -6.55 11.05 10.51
C LEU A 305 -5.43 11.72 11.29
N MET A 306 -4.45 12.32 10.63
CA MET A 306 -3.46 13.13 11.34
C MET A 306 -4.17 14.26 12.10
N LYS A 307 -3.68 14.62 13.29
CA LYS A 307 -4.25 15.73 14.09
C LYS A 307 -4.39 17.02 13.27
N SER A 308 -3.39 17.33 12.44
CA SER A 308 -3.41 18.49 11.54
C SER A 308 -4.57 18.44 10.54
N ASP A 309 -4.83 17.29 9.95
CA ASP A 309 -5.96 17.12 9.02
C ASP A 309 -7.29 17.10 9.75
N PHE A 310 -7.34 16.62 10.99
CA PHE A 310 -8.52 16.71 11.83
C PHE A 310 -8.86 18.17 12.18
N GLU A 311 -7.86 18.99 12.50
CA GLU A 311 -8.05 20.42 12.70
C GLU A 311 -8.54 21.13 11.42
N ARG A 312 -8.07 20.70 10.24
CA ARG A 312 -8.60 21.17 8.94
C ARG A 312 -10.05 20.74 8.77
N LEU A 313 -10.37 19.46 9.00
CA LEU A 313 -11.73 18.92 8.95
C LEU A 313 -12.69 19.73 9.84
N GLN A 314 -12.27 20.09 11.06
CA GLN A 314 -13.07 20.89 11.98
C GLN A 314 -13.38 22.30 11.46
N LYS A 315 -12.50 22.88 10.65
CA LYS A 315 -12.67 24.19 9.99
C LYS A 315 -13.50 24.09 8.71
N THR A 316 -13.62 22.90 8.13
CA THR A 316 -14.38 22.60 6.90
C THR A 316 -15.84 22.21 7.19
N LYS A 317 -16.39 22.61 8.35
CA LYS A 317 -17.83 22.44 8.62
C LYS A 317 -18.65 23.15 7.55
N ASP A 318 -19.73 22.48 7.14
CA ASP A 318 -20.59 22.90 6.02
C ASP A 318 -19.85 23.03 4.67
N GLY A 319 -18.61 22.51 4.60
CA GLY A 319 -17.79 22.42 3.41
C GLY A 319 -17.91 21.07 2.68
N LEU A 320 -16.96 20.80 1.79
CA LEU A 320 -16.83 19.53 1.08
C LEU A 320 -15.52 18.82 1.44
N LEU A 321 -15.60 17.49 1.41
CA LEU A 321 -14.45 16.58 1.44
C LEU A 321 -14.31 15.92 0.08
N SER A 322 -13.07 15.83 -0.40
CA SER A 322 -12.75 15.04 -1.58
C SER A 322 -11.71 13.99 -1.28
N PHE A 323 -11.84 12.86 -1.97
CA PHE A 323 -10.96 11.70 -1.87
C PHE A 323 -10.55 11.31 -3.29
N ASN A 324 -9.27 11.02 -3.49
CA ASN A 324 -8.75 10.64 -4.81
C ASN A 324 -8.86 9.13 -5.08
N ASN A 325 -9.25 8.36 -4.07
CA ASN A 325 -9.34 6.90 -4.11
C ASN A 325 -10.79 6.44 -4.02
N PHE A 326 -11.06 5.21 -4.46
CA PHE A 326 -12.33 4.55 -4.17
C PHE A 326 -12.45 4.29 -2.66
N LEU A 327 -13.60 4.63 -2.09
CA LEU A 327 -13.87 4.45 -0.67
C LEU A 327 -14.51 3.08 -0.42
N SER A 328 -13.85 2.27 0.41
CA SER A 328 -14.45 1.07 0.98
C SER A 328 -15.21 1.44 2.27
N THR A 329 -16.46 1.00 2.37
CA THR A 329 -17.37 1.27 3.48
C THR A 329 -18.10 -0.02 3.87
N SER A 330 -18.65 -0.06 5.09
CA SER A 330 -19.42 -1.20 5.60
C SER A 330 -20.80 -0.77 6.07
N LYS A 331 -21.80 -1.65 5.95
CA LYS A 331 -23.10 -1.47 6.64
C LYS A 331 -23.01 -1.82 8.13
N ASP A 332 -22.00 -2.58 8.50
CA ASP A 332 -21.69 -2.90 9.89
C ASP A 332 -20.89 -1.76 10.53
N LYS A 333 -21.53 -1.11 11.49
CA LYS A 333 -20.94 -0.01 12.27
C LYS A 333 -19.80 -0.50 13.14
N GLU A 334 -19.95 -1.65 13.79
CA GLU A 334 -18.97 -2.18 14.74
C GLU A 334 -17.69 -2.55 14.02
N LEU A 335 -17.80 -3.20 12.85
CA LEU A 335 -16.64 -3.48 12.01
C LEU A 335 -15.88 -2.20 11.65
N SER A 336 -16.59 -1.12 11.33
CA SER A 336 -15.96 0.17 10.98
C SER A 336 -15.36 0.85 12.20
N LEU A 337 -16.00 0.74 13.37
CA LEU A 337 -15.54 1.36 14.61
C LEU A 337 -14.18 0.80 15.03
N VAL A 338 -13.96 -0.51 14.86
CA VAL A 338 -12.65 -1.14 15.12
C VAL A 338 -11.52 -0.42 14.38
N PHE A 339 -11.72 -0.01 13.12
CA PHE A 339 -10.68 0.72 12.38
C PHE A 339 -10.41 2.12 12.96
N ALA A 340 -11.43 2.81 13.46
CA ALA A 340 -11.26 4.11 14.10
C ALA A 340 -10.53 3.97 15.46
N GLU A 341 -10.92 2.98 16.25
CA GLU A 341 -10.31 2.69 17.56
C GLU A 341 -8.84 2.27 17.40
N CYS A 342 -8.54 1.35 16.47
CA CYS A 342 -7.18 0.96 16.15
C CYS A 342 -6.30 2.15 15.78
N ALA A 343 -6.81 3.08 14.98
CA ALA A 343 -6.08 4.27 14.59
C ALA A 343 -5.81 5.23 15.76
N SER A 344 -6.73 5.33 16.73
CA SER A 344 -6.59 6.21 17.89
C SER A 344 -5.42 5.85 18.82
N THR A 345 -4.90 4.62 18.70
CA THR A 345 -3.72 4.16 19.45
C THR A 345 -2.41 4.75 18.92
N LYS A 346 -2.42 5.36 17.74
CA LYS A 346 -1.20 5.88 17.10
C LYS A 346 -0.90 7.30 17.58
N PRO A 347 0.39 7.64 17.78
CA PRO A 347 0.81 9.02 18.02
C PRO A 347 0.30 9.95 16.92
N ASP A 348 -0.14 11.14 17.31
CA ASP A 348 -0.58 12.22 16.41
C ASP A 348 -1.66 11.86 15.39
N THR A 349 -2.43 10.81 15.68
CA THR A 349 -3.57 10.35 14.89
C THR A 349 -4.84 10.42 15.72
N ILE A 350 -5.95 10.82 15.09
CA ILE A 350 -7.31 10.79 15.64
C ILE A 350 -8.09 9.71 14.91
N GLY A 351 -8.74 8.82 15.65
CA GLY A 351 -9.69 7.86 15.10
C GLY A 351 -11.00 8.53 14.72
N ILE A 352 -11.46 8.36 13.49
CA ILE A 352 -12.70 8.95 12.96
C ILE A 352 -13.58 7.86 12.39
N LEU A 353 -14.87 7.91 12.73
CA LEU A 353 -15.92 7.13 12.10
C LEU A 353 -16.77 8.05 11.22
N PHE A 354 -16.65 7.89 9.90
CA PHE A 354 -17.55 8.51 8.93
C PHE A 354 -18.88 7.75 8.88
N CYS A 355 -19.98 8.50 8.84
CA CYS A 355 -21.35 8.00 8.74
C CYS A 355 -22.01 8.63 7.52
N ASN A 356 -22.15 7.87 6.42
CA ASN A 356 -22.61 8.40 5.14
C ASN A 356 -23.96 7.79 4.75
N VAL A 357 -24.89 8.64 4.34
CA VAL A 357 -26.17 8.22 3.79
C VAL A 357 -26.04 8.17 2.27
N HIS A 358 -26.20 6.98 1.69
CA HIS A 358 -26.24 6.75 0.24
C HIS A 358 -27.65 6.57 -0.27
#